data_AF-A0A9X3PDP3-F1
#
_entry.id   AF-A0A9X3PDP3-F1
#
_cell.length_a   1.000
_cell.length_b   1.000
_cell.length_c   1.000
_cell.angle_alpha   90.00
_cell.angle_beta   90.00
_cell.angle_gamma   90.00
#
_symmetry.space_group_name_H-M   'P 1'
#
loop_
_entity.id
_entity.type
_entity.pdbx_description
1 polymer ?
#
loop_
_entity_poly.entity_id
_entity_poly.type
_entity_poly.pdbx_seq_one_letter_code
_entity_poly.pdbx_strand_id
1 'polypeptide(L)'
;MTSYKTDRARAAAMAADSAVYGRRRFMSGFLLGLVILVIAAFAFGFVLVGDLGETLKVRFGATALSLLVAAPLTCVLGFFISMFGKVRRLGMGIVVGALVGSALIGGIFLLVR
;
A
#
# COMPACT_ATOMS: atom_id res chain seq x y z
N MET A 1 -27.51 -16.57 35.67
CA MET A 1 -27.67 -17.03 34.27
C MET A 1 -27.54 -15.82 33.36
N THR A 2 -26.41 -15.66 32.68
CA THR A 2 -26.28 -14.65 31.61
C THR A 2 -27.21 -15.06 30.48
N SER A 3 -28.09 -14.16 30.06
CA SER A 3 -29.05 -14.44 28.99
C SER A 3 -28.27 -14.62 27.69
N TYR A 4 -28.58 -15.66 26.91
CA TYR A 4 -28.01 -15.87 25.57
C TYR A 4 -28.10 -14.62 24.68
N LYS A 5 -29.11 -13.76 24.92
CA LYS A 5 -29.27 -12.46 24.25
C LYS A 5 -28.19 -11.44 24.66
N THR A 6 -27.79 -11.41 25.93
CA THR A 6 -26.72 -10.50 26.41
C THR A 6 -25.34 -10.89 25.88
N ASP A 7 -25.05 -12.18 25.71
CA ASP A 7 -23.77 -12.63 25.16
C ASP A 7 -23.65 -12.36 23.64
N ARG A 8 -24.74 -12.52 22.87
CA ARG A 8 -24.78 -12.10 21.46
C ARG A 8 -24.59 -10.59 21.28
N ALA A 9 -25.23 -9.78 22.12
CA ALA A 9 -25.07 -8.32 22.06
C ALA A 9 -23.63 -7.89 22.34
N ARG A 10 -22.95 -8.54 23.30
CA ARG A 10 -21.55 -8.28 23.62
C ARG A 10 -20.60 -8.72 22.51
N ALA A 11 -20.84 -9.89 21.91
CA ALA A 11 -20.08 -10.38 20.76
C ALA A 11 -20.26 -9.47 19.52
N ALA A 12 -21.46 -8.97 19.27
CA ALA A 12 -21.74 -8.03 18.20
C ALA A 12 -21.05 -6.67 18.42
N ALA A 13 -21.04 -6.16 19.66
CA ALA A 13 -20.31 -4.94 20.00
C ALA A 13 -18.79 -5.09 19.81
N MET A 14 -18.21 -6.20 20.27
CA MET A 14 -16.79 -6.51 20.03
C MET A 14 -16.46 -6.69 18.54
N ALA A 15 -17.37 -7.26 17.75
CA ALA A 15 -17.24 -7.36 16.30
C ALA A 15 -17.26 -5.99 15.61
N ALA A 16 -18.11 -5.07 16.08
CA ALA A 16 -18.17 -3.70 15.58
C ALA A 16 -16.87 -2.93 15.87
N ASP A 17 -16.35 -2.99 17.10
CA ASP A 17 -15.10 -2.33 17.48
C ASP A 17 -13.89 -2.90 16.73
N SER A 18 -13.84 -4.23 16.57
CA SER A 18 -12.78 -4.89 15.79
C SER A 18 -12.87 -4.59 14.29
N ALA A 19 -14.07 -4.31 13.76
CA ALA A 19 -14.25 -3.83 12.39
C ALA A 19 -13.66 -2.42 12.20
N VAL A 20 -13.93 -1.49 13.12
CA VAL A 20 -13.38 -0.12 13.09
C VAL A 20 -11.86 -0.13 13.25
N TYR A 21 -11.34 -0.86 14.24
CA TYR A 21 -9.89 -0.98 14.47
C TYR A 21 -9.17 -1.51 13.23
N GLY A 22 -9.71 -2.56 12.62
CA GLY A 22 -9.08 -3.13 11.46
C GLY A 22 -9.25 -2.32 10.17
N ARG A 23 -10.33 -1.52 10.02
CA ARG A 23 -10.45 -0.55 8.92
C ARG A 23 -9.39 0.54 9.03
N ARG A 24 -9.15 1.07 10.24
CA ARG A 24 -8.08 2.06 10.48
C ARG A 24 -6.70 1.49 10.16
N ARG A 25 -6.40 0.26 10.60
CA ARG A 25 -5.13 -0.42 10.30
C ARG A 25 -4.95 -0.69 8.81
N PHE A 26 -6.02 -1.05 8.12
CA PHE A 26 -5.99 -1.22 6.66
C PHE A 26 -5.70 0.12 5.95
N MET A 27 -6.39 1.19 6.32
CA MET A 27 -6.17 2.52 5.74
C MET A 27 -4.76 3.04 6.01
N SER A 28 -4.22 2.85 7.23
CA SER A 28 -2.83 3.20 7.52
C SER A 28 -1.87 2.37 6.67
N GLY A 29 -2.14 1.08 6.50
CA GLY A 29 -1.35 0.21 5.63
C GLY A 29 -1.39 0.67 4.17
N PHE A 30 -2.57 1.03 3.67
CA PHE A 30 -2.78 1.55 2.32
C PHE A 30 -1.94 2.80 2.03
N LEU A 31 -2.03 3.81 2.91
CA LEU A 31 -1.24 5.02 2.79
C LEU A 31 0.27 4.72 2.87
N LEU A 32 0.67 3.84 3.78
CA LEU A 32 2.06 3.44 3.95
C LEU A 32 2.59 2.73 2.70
N GLY A 33 1.81 1.84 2.09
CA GLY A 33 2.14 1.18 0.83
C GLY A 33 2.31 2.16 -0.33
N LEU A 34 1.41 3.15 -0.46
CA LEU A 34 1.54 4.22 -1.44
C LEU A 34 2.83 5.00 -1.25
N VAL A 35 3.12 5.42 -0.02
CA VAL A 35 4.32 6.23 0.29
C VAL A 35 5.59 5.46 0.01
N ILE A 36 5.72 4.21 0.47
CA ILE A 36 6.90 3.39 0.19
C ILE A 36 7.06 3.19 -1.32
N LEU A 37 5.98 2.88 -2.04
CA LEU A 37 6.04 2.67 -3.48
C LEU A 37 6.55 3.91 -4.20
N VAL A 38 5.99 5.09 -3.91
CA VAL A 38 6.39 6.35 -4.55
C VAL A 38 7.85 6.67 -4.27
N ILE A 39 8.28 6.55 -3.01
CA ILE A 39 9.68 6.81 -2.62
C ILE A 39 10.61 5.82 -3.33
N ALA A 40 10.30 4.53 -3.34
CA ALA A 40 11.12 3.51 -3.97
C ALA A 40 11.19 3.70 -5.50
N ALA A 41 10.05 3.94 -6.16
CA ALA A 41 10.01 4.17 -7.60
C ALA A 41 10.80 5.43 -8.00
N PHE A 42 10.68 6.50 -7.21
CA PHE A 42 11.45 7.73 -7.45
C PHE A 42 12.94 7.53 -7.20
N ALA A 43 13.31 6.85 -6.11
CA ALA A 43 14.71 6.56 -5.79
C ALA A 43 15.37 5.69 -6.87
N PHE A 44 14.70 4.62 -7.32
CA PHE A 44 15.20 3.80 -8.42
C PHE A 44 15.23 4.56 -9.75
N GLY A 45 14.23 5.41 -10.02
CA GLY A 45 14.21 6.25 -11.21
C GLY A 45 15.37 7.24 -11.23
N PHE A 46 15.72 7.78 -10.06
CA PHE A 46 16.90 8.62 -9.88
C PHE A 46 18.20 7.87 -10.13
N VAL A 47 18.33 6.64 -9.62
CA VAL A 47 19.50 5.77 -9.87
C VAL A 47 19.64 5.42 -11.36
N LEU A 48 18.53 5.26 -12.07
CA LEU A 48 18.51 4.96 -13.51
C LEU A 48 18.97 6.13 -14.39
N VAL A 49 18.65 7.37 -14.00
CA VAL A 49 18.90 8.57 -14.82
C VAL A 49 20.14 9.34 -14.37
N GLY A 50 20.50 9.29 -13.09
CA GLY A 50 21.74 9.87 -12.56
C GLY A 50 21.80 11.41 -12.49
N ASP A 51 20.88 12.13 -13.13
CA ASP A 51 20.93 13.59 -13.22
C ASP A 51 19.58 14.27 -12.88
N LEU A 52 19.64 15.41 -12.17
CA LEU A 52 18.50 16.27 -11.87
C LEU A 52 18.12 17.18 -13.05
N GLY A 53 19.05 17.41 -13.98
CA GLY A 53 18.88 18.30 -15.13
C GLY A 53 18.12 17.72 -16.32
N GLU A 54 17.76 16.43 -16.28
CA GLU A 54 17.01 15.80 -17.36
C GLU A 54 15.57 16.29 -17.49
N THR A 55 15.03 16.21 -18.71
CA THR A 55 13.65 16.61 -18.98
C THR A 55 12.67 15.81 -18.13
N LEU A 56 11.62 16.50 -17.64
CA LEU A 56 10.58 15.89 -16.80
C LEU A 56 9.97 14.62 -17.41
N LYS A 57 9.88 14.54 -18.75
CA LYS A 57 9.38 13.35 -19.47
C LYS A 57 10.28 12.12 -19.27
N VAL A 58 11.59 12.27 -19.35
CA VAL A 58 12.53 11.14 -19.18
C VAL A 58 12.54 10.67 -17.73
N ARG A 59 12.49 11.61 -16.76
CA ARG A 59 12.38 11.27 -15.33
C ARG A 59 11.07 10.55 -15.00
N PHE A 60 9.95 10.98 -15.58
CA PHE A 60 8.69 10.25 -15.44
C PHE A 60 8.76 8.85 -16.06
N GLY A 61 9.38 8.71 -17.23
CA GLY A 61 9.63 7.41 -17.85
C GLY A 61 10.48 6.48 -17.00
N ALA A 62 11.58 6.96 -16.43
CA ALA A 62 12.43 6.19 -15.53
C ALA A 62 11.73 5.78 -14.24
N THR A 63 10.91 6.67 -13.68
CA THR A 63 10.09 6.38 -12.50
C THR A 63 9.02 5.32 -12.81
N ALA A 64 8.39 5.38 -13.98
CA ALA A 64 7.42 4.38 -14.43
C ALA A 64 8.09 3.01 -14.66
N LEU A 65 9.28 2.97 -15.29
CA LEU A 65 10.06 1.74 -15.44
C LEU A 65 10.47 1.16 -14.08
N SER A 66 10.79 2.02 -13.13
CA SER A 66 11.16 1.62 -11.76
C SER A 66 10.02 0.91 -11.01
N LEU A 67 8.77 1.05 -11.45
CA LEU A 67 7.66 0.29 -10.89
C LEU A 67 7.84 -1.22 -11.07
N LEU A 68 8.55 -1.66 -12.11
CA LEU A 68 8.84 -3.09 -12.32
C LEU A 68 9.62 -3.72 -11.16
N VAL A 69 10.34 -2.90 -10.39
CA VAL A 69 11.11 -3.34 -9.22
C VAL A 69 10.45 -2.88 -7.91
N ALA A 70 10.02 -1.62 -7.85
CA ALA A 70 9.42 -1.04 -6.65
C ALA A 70 8.09 -1.71 -6.24
N ALA A 71 7.23 -2.01 -7.21
CA ALA A 71 5.93 -2.65 -6.96
C ALA A 71 6.04 -4.05 -6.37
N PRO A 72 6.81 -5.00 -6.95
CA PRO A 72 6.95 -6.32 -6.36
C PRO A 72 7.64 -6.26 -4.99
N LEU A 73 8.65 -5.41 -4.78
CA LEU A 73 9.30 -5.26 -3.48
C LEU A 73 8.33 -4.77 -2.39
N THR A 74 7.53 -3.74 -2.69
CA THR A 74 6.52 -3.24 -1.76
C THR A 74 5.40 -4.24 -1.49
N CYS A 75 4.99 -5.00 -2.50
CA CYS A 75 4.03 -6.10 -2.33
C CYS A 75 4.61 -7.19 -1.43
N VAL A 76 5.86 -7.63 -1.64
CA VAL A 76 6.52 -8.64 -0.81
C VAL A 76 6.61 -8.18 0.65
N LEU A 77 7.01 -6.93 0.89
CA LEU A 77 7.03 -6.34 2.23
C LEU A 77 5.63 -6.34 2.87
N GLY A 78 4.60 -5.93 2.13
CA GLY A 78 3.22 -5.95 2.59
C GLY A 78 2.72 -7.36 2.91
N PHE A 79 3.04 -8.35 2.07
CA PHE A 79 2.72 -9.76 2.29
C PHE A 79 3.44 -10.32 3.52
N PHE A 80 4.73 -10.02 3.68
CA PHE A 80 5.51 -10.44 4.84
C PHE A 80 4.91 -9.88 6.14
N ILE A 81 4.58 -8.59 6.17
CA ILE A 81 3.89 -7.96 7.31
C ILE A 81 2.52 -8.61 7.54
N SER A 82 1.82 -9.03 6.47
CA SER A 82 0.51 -9.67 6.58
C SER A 82 0.55 -11.04 7.26
N MET A 83 1.69 -11.74 7.24
CA MET A 83 1.85 -13.04 7.89
C MET A 83 1.76 -12.93 9.42
N PHE A 84 2.03 -11.75 9.99
CA PHE A 84 1.87 -11.51 11.41
C PHE A 84 0.41 -11.20 11.73
N GLY A 85 -0.29 -12.16 12.36
CA GLY A 85 -1.74 -12.08 12.62
C GLY A 85 -2.21 -10.76 13.28
N LYS A 86 -1.40 -10.16 14.15
CA LYS A 86 -1.71 -8.86 14.81
C LYS A 86 -1.75 -7.66 13.86
N VAL A 87 -0.98 -7.71 12.76
CA VAL A 87 -0.84 -6.62 11.78
C VAL A 87 -1.31 -7.03 10.38
N ARG A 88 -2.01 -8.17 10.25
CA ARG A 88 -2.51 -8.71 8.98
C ARG A 88 -3.23 -7.67 8.11
N ARG A 89 -4.17 -6.92 8.71
CA ARG A 89 -4.93 -5.89 7.97
C ARG A 89 -4.07 -4.72 7.52
N LEU A 90 -3.01 -4.40 8.26
CA LEU A 90 -2.03 -3.37 7.88
C LEU A 90 -1.17 -3.84 6.71
N GLY A 91 -0.64 -5.07 6.77
CA GLY A 91 0.12 -5.65 5.67
C GLY A 91 -0.70 -5.74 4.38
N MET A 92 -1.96 -6.19 4.45
CA MET A 92 -2.84 -6.24 3.29
C MET A 92 -3.14 -4.83 2.75
N GLY A 93 -3.26 -3.84 3.65
CA GLY A 93 -3.34 -2.44 3.26
C GLY A 93 -2.14 -2.01 2.42
N ILE A 94 -0.91 -2.34 2.84
CA ILE A 94 0.33 -2.02 2.11
C ILE A 94 0.29 -2.61 0.69
N VAL A 95 -0.10 -3.87 0.54
CA VAL A 95 -0.19 -4.53 -0.76
C VAL A 95 -1.19 -3.80 -1.67
N VAL A 96 -2.40 -3.51 -1.17
CA VAL A 96 -3.42 -2.80 -1.95
C VAL A 96 -2.96 -1.38 -2.30
N GLY A 97 -2.30 -0.69 -1.37
CA GLY A 97 -1.71 0.63 -1.59
C GLY A 97 -0.66 0.61 -2.68
N ALA A 98 0.24 -0.37 -2.67
CA ALA A 98 1.24 -0.56 -3.70
C ALA A 98 0.60 -0.80 -5.08
N LEU A 99 -0.38 -1.70 -5.18
CA LEU A 99 -1.07 -1.98 -6.44
C LEU A 99 -1.78 -0.74 -7.02
N VAL A 100 -2.52 -0.01 -6.16
CA VAL A 100 -3.21 1.22 -6.58
C VAL A 100 -2.19 2.29 -6.98
N GLY A 101 -1.10 2.46 -6.23
CA GLY A 101 -0.05 3.40 -6.59
C GLY A 101 0.63 3.05 -7.91
N SER A 102 0.91 1.77 -8.17
CA SER A 102 1.47 1.31 -9.43
C SER A 102 0.52 1.59 -10.59
N ALA A 103 -0.77 1.31 -10.42
CA ALA A 103 -1.79 1.60 -11.43
C ALA A 103 -1.89 3.11 -11.71
N LEU A 104 -1.81 3.96 -10.68
CA LEU A 104 -1.84 5.41 -10.83
C LEU A 104 -0.61 5.92 -11.58
N ILE A 105 0.60 5.56 -11.14
CA ILE A 105 1.84 6.04 -11.78
C ILE A 105 1.94 5.50 -13.22
N GLY A 106 1.63 4.22 -13.43
CA GLY A 106 1.61 3.62 -14.76
C GLY A 106 0.54 4.24 -15.66
N GLY A 107 -0.66 4.47 -15.14
CA GLY A 107 -1.75 5.13 -15.87
C GLY A 107 -1.41 6.57 -16.26
N ILE A 108 -0.83 7.35 -15.34
CA ILE A 108 -0.36 8.71 -15.61
C ILE A 108 0.72 8.69 -16.70
N PHE A 109 1.67 7.77 -16.61
CA PHE A 109 2.71 7.62 -17.63
C PHE A 109 2.12 7.33 -19.02
N LEU A 110 1.13 6.44 -19.11
CA LEU A 110 0.45 6.15 -20.37
C LEU A 110 -0.36 7.33 -20.92
N LEU A 111 -0.89 8.20 -20.07
CA LEU A 111 -1.63 9.40 -20.48
C LEU A 111 -0.72 10.56 -20.90
N VAL A 112 0.50 10.62 -20.39
CA VAL A 112 1.47 11.71 -20.64
C VAL A 112 2.44 11.39 -21.79
N ARG A 113 2.47 10.13 -22.24
CA ARG A 113 3.25 9.65 -23.39
C ARG A 113 2.64 10.12 -24.71
#